data_AF-A0A833DDX0-F1
#
_entry.id   AF-A0A833DDX0-F1
#
_cell.length_a   1.000
_cell.length_b   1.000
_cell.length_c   1.000
_cell.angle_alpha   90.00
_cell.angle_beta   90.00
_cell.angle_gamma   90.00
#
_symmetry.space_group_name_H-M   'P 1'
#
loop_
_entity.id
_entity.type
_entity.pdbx_description
1 polymer ?
#
loop_
_entity_poly.entity_id
_entity_poly.type
_entity_poly.pdbx_seq_one_letter_code
_entity_poly.pdbx_strand_id
1 'polypeptide(L)' 'MESNLKCPECGHLEKLEMPTDQCIFFHPCSGCGTVLKPLPSDCCVFCSFGDVSCPPKAAE' A
#
# COMPACT_ATOMS: atom_id res chain seq x y z
N MET A 1 11.79 -1.91 5.80
CA MET A 1 11.38 -0.58 5.26
C MET A 1 9.89 -0.48 5.47
N GLU A 2 9.39 0.58 6.09
CA GLU A 2 7.98 0.71 6.47
C GLU A 2 7.32 1.88 5.74
N SER A 3 6.05 1.74 5.39
CA SER A 3 5.27 2.79 4.73
C SER A 3 3.92 2.97 5.42
N ASN A 4 3.49 4.22 5.49
CA ASN A 4 2.16 4.56 5.96
C ASN A 4 1.16 4.38 4.83
N LEU A 5 0.29 3.38 4.97
CA LEU A 5 -0.84 3.12 4.09
C LEU A 5 -2.05 3.91 4.59
N LYS A 6 -2.55 4.85 3.77
CA LYS A 6 -3.73 5.63 4.09
C LYS A 6 -4.97 5.03 3.45
N CYS A 7 -5.95 4.65 4.26
CA CYS A 7 -7.25 4.22 3.74
C CYS A 7 -8.01 5.42 3.13
N PRO A 8 -8.40 5.40 1.84
CA PRO A 8 -9.21 6.46 1.23
C PRO A 8 -10.66 6.47 1.74
N GLU A 9 -11.18 5.33 2.24
CA GLU A 9 -12.56 5.21 2.69
C GLU A 9 -12.79 5.87 4.05
N CYS A 10 -11.89 5.66 5.01
CA CYS A 10 -12.03 6.17 6.38
C CYS A 10 -10.91 7.14 6.82
N GLY A 11 -9.86 7.32 6.01
CA GLY A 11 -8.71 8.15 6.34
C GLY A 11 -7.71 7.53 7.31
N HIS A 12 -7.92 6.27 7.74
CA HIS A 12 -7.03 5.59 8.68
C HIS A 12 -5.63 5.43 8.10
N LEU A 13 -4.60 5.79 8.87
CA LEU A 13 -3.20 5.61 8.52
C LEU A 13 -2.65 4.42 9.28
N GLU A 14 -2.27 3.38 8.55
CA GLU A 14 -1.66 2.19 9.11
C GLU A 14 -0.20 2.12 8.67
N LYS A 15 0.71 1.92 9.63
CA LYS A 15 2.13 1.74 9.33
C LYS A 15 2.37 0.27 9.08
N LEU A 16 2.66 -0.08 7.83
CA LEU A 16 2.90 -1.45 7.40
C LEU A 16 4.34 -1.59 6.91
N GLU A 17 4.95 -2.72 7.21
CA GLU A 17 6.24 -3.05 6.63
C GLU A 17 6.06 -3.37 5.14
N MET A 18 6.76 -2.64 4.27
CA MET A 18 6.74 -2.94 2.84
C MET A 18 7.57 -4.19 2.59
N PRO A 19 6.96 -5.28 2.09
CA PRO A 19 7.72 -6.42 1.66
C PRO A 19 8.61 -6.01 0.48
N THR A 20 9.91 -6.30 0.57
CA THR A 20 10.86 -6.04 -0.52
C THR A 20 10.78 -7.08 -1.64
N ASP A 21 10.15 -8.22 -1.36
CA ASP A 21 10.08 -9.37 -2.28
C ASP A 21 8.76 -9.44 -3.07
N GLN A 22 7.71 -8.73 -2.63
CA GLN A 22 6.38 -8.85 -3.23
C GLN A 22 5.52 -7.59 -3.10
N CYS A 23 4.57 -7.44 -4.02
CA CYS A 23 3.58 -6.37 -4.02
C CYS A 23 2.30 -6.83 -3.32
N ILE A 24 1.82 -6.05 -2.33
CA ILE A 24 0.53 -6.32 -1.69
C ILE A 24 -0.58 -5.72 -2.56
N PHE A 25 -1.45 -6.58 -3.11
CA PHE A 25 -2.56 -6.17 -3.97
C PHE A 25 -3.88 -6.04 -3.21
N PHE A 26 -4.06 -6.79 -2.12
CA PHE A 26 -5.26 -6.73 -1.29
C PHE A 26 -4.82 -6.56 0.15
N HIS A 27 -5.21 -5.46 0.78
CA HIS A 27 -4.92 -5.22 2.19
C HIS A 27 -6.19 -4.80 2.93
N PRO A 28 -6.63 -5.55 3.96
CA PRO A 28 -7.76 -5.13 4.77
C PRO A 28 -7.33 -3.98 5.70
N CYS A 29 -8.10 -2.90 5.70
CA CYS A 29 -7.86 -1.77 6.59
C CYS A 29 -8.24 -2.14 8.03
N SER A 30 -7.31 -2.01 8.99
CA SER A 30 -7.61 -2.26 10.41
C SER A 30 -8.59 -1.27 11.03
N GLY A 31 -8.80 -0.09 10.43
CA GLY A 31 -9.73 0.92 10.93
C GLY A 31 -11.20 0.65 10.58
N CYS A 32 -11.49 0.22 9.35
CA CYS A 32 -12.87 0.04 8.87
C CYS A 32 -13.18 -1.36 8.32
N GLY A 33 -12.17 -2.23 8.18
CA GLY A 33 -12.31 -3.57 7.61
C GLY A 33 -12.47 -3.60 6.09
N THR A 34 -12.44 -2.45 5.40
CA THR A 34 -12.53 -2.43 3.93
C THR A 34 -11.29 -3.06 3.29
N VAL A 35 -11.47 -3.77 2.18
CA VAL A 35 -10.35 -4.35 1.43
C VAL A 35 -9.84 -3.31 0.43
N LEU A 36 -8.67 -2.77 0.71
CA LEU A 36 -7.96 -1.85 -0.18
C LEU A 36 -7.38 -2.61 -1.35
N LYS A 37 -7.60 -2.07 -2.56
CA LYS A 37 -7.10 -2.60 -3.83
C LYS A 37 -6.40 -1.49 -4.60
N PRO A 38 -5.23 -1.74 -5.20
CA PRO A 38 -4.53 -0.73 -5.99
C PRO A 38 -5.37 -0.30 -7.18
N LEU A 39 -5.07 0.91 -7.63
CA LEU A 39 -5.58 1.45 -8.89
C LEU A 39 -5.00 0.63 -10.06
N PRO A 40 -5.71 0.56 -11.20
CA PRO A 40 -5.24 -0.19 -12.37
C PRO A 40 -3.92 0.31 -12.95
N SER A 41 -3.49 1.54 -12.61
CA SER A 41 -2.19 2.10 -12.98
C SER A 41 -1.06 1.79 -11.99
N ASP A 42 -1.37 1.25 -10.81
CA ASP A 42 -0.41 1.01 -9.73
C ASP A 42 -0.17 -0.48 -9.50
N CYS A 43 1.05 -0.82 -9.06
CA CYS A 43 1.44 -2.21 -8.84
C CYS A 43 1.01 -2.79 -7.48
N CYS A 44 0.77 -1.96 -6.46
CA CYS A 44 0.41 -2.39 -5.11
C CYS A 44 -0.34 -1.30 -4.33
N VAL A 45 -1.02 -1.68 -3.25
CA VAL A 45 -1.78 -0.74 -2.40
C VAL A 45 -0.91 0.39 -1.87
N PHE A 46 0.39 0.15 -1.69
CA PHE A 46 1.36 1.16 -1.29
C PHE A 46 1.67 2.19 -2.38
N CYS A 47 1.63 1.84 -3.66
CA CYS A 47 1.82 2.84 -4.72
C CYS A 47 0.60 3.75 -4.88
N SER A 48 -0.62 3.21 -4.72
CA SER A 48 -1.84 4.02 -4.80
C SER A 48 -2.12 4.82 -3.53
N PHE A 49 -1.89 4.22 -2.35
CA PHE A 49 -2.35 4.77 -1.06
C PHE A 49 -1.24 4.92 -0.01
N GLY A 50 -0.02 4.48 -0.32
CA GLY A 50 1.14 4.66 0.54
C GLY A 50 1.76 6.03 0.33
N ASP A 51 2.41 6.53 1.37
CA ASP A 51 3.12 7.82 1.32
C ASP A 51 4.43 7.74 0.52
N VAL A 52 5.10 6.58 0.56
CA VAL A 52 6.33 6.31 -0.19
C VAL A 52 5.98 5.44 -1.39
N SER A 53 6.24 5.96 -2.60
CA SER A 53 6.15 5.18 -3.83
C SER A 53 7.08 3.96 -3.72
N CYS A 54 6.56 2.77 -4.03
CA CYS A 54 7.37 1.56 -4.01
C CYS A 54 8.62 1.80 -4.87
N PRO A 55 9.83 1.45 -4.38
CA PRO A 55 11.01 1.55 -5.22
C PRO A 55 10.71 0.78 -6.51
N PRO A 56 10.92 1.40 -7.69
CA PRO A 56 10.70 0.71 -8.96
C PRO A 56 11.52 -0.58 -8.90
N LYS A 57 10.91 -1.71 -9.27
CA LYS A 57 11.59 -3.00 -9.44
C LYS A 57 12.95 -2.74 -10.06
N ALA A 58 14.01 -2.96 -9.26
CA ALA A 58 15.43 -2.82 -9.58
C ALA A 58 15.73 -1.95 -10.82
N ALA A 59 16.03 -0.67 -10.61
CA ALA A 59 17.10 -0.12 -11.43
C ALA A 59 18.36 -0.90 -11.01
N GLU A 60 18.84 -1.71 -11.95
CA GLU A 60 20.04 -2.57 -11.93
C GLU A 60 21.16 -2.21 -10.95
#